data_AF-A0AAD9GIN9-F1
#
_entry.id   AF-A0AAD9GIN9-F1
#
_cell.length_a   1.000
_cell.length_b   1.000
_cell.length_c   1.000
_cell.angle_alpha   90.00
_cell.angle_beta   90.00
_cell.angle_gamma   90.00
#
_symmetry.space_group_name_H-M   'P 1'
#
loop_
_entity.id
_entity.type
_entity.pdbx_description
1 polymer ?
#
loop_
_entity_poly.entity_id
_entity_poly.type
_entity_poly.pdbx_seq_one_letter_code
_entity_poly.pdbx_strand_id
1 'polypeptide(L)'
;MIPPMGFVGTQVTNVIKISLHEYNYTYFGGSNVSIRVFHWYPDESDWIGLTFADDDEEYQDLIMWNQLTDQARTALESADFGDAKVPFNDKNFEAALAQAWPF
;
A
#
# COMPACT_ATOMS: atom_id res chain seq x y z
N MET A 1 2.58 -2.27 -11.46
CA MET A 1 1.14 -2.63 -11.63
C MET A 1 0.68 -3.36 -10.37
N ILE A 2 -0.47 -2.99 -9.82
CA ILE A 2 -1.05 -3.63 -8.63
C ILE A 2 -1.55 -5.03 -9.00
N PRO A 3 -1.21 -6.10 -8.24
CA PRO A 3 -1.71 -7.44 -8.50
C PRO A 3 -3.22 -7.51 -8.22
N PRO A 4 -4.00 -8.32 -8.96
CA PRO A 4 -5.44 -8.44 -8.75
C PRO A 4 -5.84 -8.76 -7.30
N MET A 5 -5.09 -9.63 -6.61
CA MET A 5 -5.36 -9.99 -5.20
C MET A 5 -5.22 -8.83 -4.22
N GLY A 6 -4.47 -7.79 -4.59
CA GLY A 6 -4.31 -6.61 -3.78
C GLY A 6 -5.58 -5.77 -3.65
N PHE A 7 -6.64 -6.05 -4.40
CA PHE A 7 -7.92 -5.34 -4.27
C PHE A 7 -8.85 -6.06 -3.28
N VAL A 8 -9.50 -5.29 -2.41
CA VAL A 8 -10.44 -5.82 -1.40
C VAL A 8 -11.60 -6.54 -2.09
N GLY A 9 -11.94 -7.74 -1.61
CA GLY A 9 -13.00 -8.58 -2.16
C GLY A 9 -12.64 -9.34 -3.44
N THR A 10 -11.40 -9.28 -3.93
CA THR A 10 -10.95 -10.15 -5.03
C THR A 10 -10.90 -11.61 -4.58
N GLN A 11 -11.43 -12.50 -5.43
CA GLN A 11 -11.49 -13.94 -5.17
C GLN A 11 -10.81 -14.74 -6.27
N VAL A 12 -10.04 -15.76 -5.89
CA VAL A 12 -9.50 -16.76 -6.82
C VAL A 12 -10.64 -17.63 -7.31
N THR A 13 -10.88 -17.63 -8.62
CA THR A 13 -11.95 -18.41 -9.25
C THR A 13 -11.45 -19.75 -9.77
N ASN A 14 -10.21 -19.82 -10.26
CA ASN A 14 -9.61 -21.05 -10.75
C ASN A 14 -8.11 -21.09 -10.50
N VAL A 15 -7.60 -22.30 -10.27
CA VAL A 15 -6.19 -22.60 -10.13
C VAL A 15 -5.86 -23.75 -11.08
N ILE A 16 -5.14 -23.43 -12.16
CA ILE A 16 -4.68 -24.42 -13.14
C ILE A 16 -3.24 -24.78 -12.81
N LYS A 17 -2.99 -26.02 -12.40
CA LYS A 17 -1.62 -26.53 -12.18
C LYS A 17 -0.95 -26.83 -13.51
N ILE A 18 0.12 -26.10 -13.83
CA ILE A 18 0.89 -26.27 -15.07
C ILE A 18 2.05 -27.26 -14.85
N SER A 19 2.71 -27.18 -13.69
CA SER A 19 3.82 -28.09 -13.32
C SER A 19 3.88 -28.30 -11.81
N LEU A 20 4.94 -28.95 -11.29
CA LEU A 20 5.06 -29.23 -9.85
C LEU A 20 5.04 -27.95 -8.99
N HIS A 21 5.57 -26.84 -9.50
CA HIS A 21 5.70 -25.56 -8.79
C HIS A 21 5.04 -24.38 -9.52
N GLU A 22 4.33 -24.63 -10.61
CA GLU A 22 3.77 -23.58 -11.45
C GLU A 22 2.25 -23.71 -11.52
N TYR A 23 1.59 -22.61 -11.19
CA TYR A 23 0.14 -22.49 -11.10
C TYR A 23 -0.29 -21.22 -11.81
N ASN A 24 -1.36 -21.31 -12.60
CA ASN A 24 -2.02 -20.16 -13.20
C ASN A 24 -3.32 -19.89 -12.46
N TYR A 25 -3.46 -18.65 -11.99
CA TYR A 25 -4.58 -18.19 -11.18
C TYR A 25 -5.47 -17.28 -12.01
N THR A 26 -6.78 -17.50 -11.96
CA THR A 26 -7.76 -16.55 -12.47
C THR A 26 -8.52 -15.92 -11.31
N TYR A 27 -8.74 -14.61 -11.41
CA TYR A 27 -9.34 -13.80 -10.36
C TYR A 27 -10.68 -13.22 -10.83
N PHE A 28 -11.61 -13.06 -9.90
CA PHE A 28 -12.90 -12.43 -10.13
C PHE A 28 -13.22 -11.39 -9.06
N GLY A 29 -13.80 -10.28 -9.49
CA GLY A 29 -14.26 -9.22 -8.60
C GLY A 29 -13.13 -8.49 -7.88
N GLY A 30 -13.52 -7.50 -7.08
CA GLY A 30 -12.62 -6.63 -6.33
C GLY A 30 -13.15 -5.21 -6.25
N SER A 31 -12.71 -4.49 -5.24
CA SER A 31 -12.93 -3.05 -5.10
C SER A 31 -12.09 -2.29 -6.12
N ASN A 32 -12.64 -1.18 -6.64
CA ASN A 32 -11.88 -0.25 -7.48
C ASN A 32 -11.19 0.86 -6.65
N VAL A 33 -11.45 0.90 -5.34
CA VAL A 33 -11.05 2.01 -4.46
C VAL A 33 -10.36 1.56 -3.18
N SER A 34 -10.32 0.26 -2.91
CA SER A 34 -9.79 -0.30 -1.68
C SER A 34 -8.78 -1.38 -2.00
N ILE A 35 -7.59 -1.22 -1.45
CA ILE A 35 -6.47 -2.15 -1.60
C ILE A 35 -6.09 -2.74 -0.24
N ARG A 36 -5.48 -3.92 -0.27
CA ARG A 36 -4.94 -4.62 0.89
C ARG A 36 -3.43 -4.50 0.87
N VAL A 37 -2.84 -4.15 2.01
CA VAL A 37 -1.39 -4.06 2.17
C VAL A 37 -0.97 -4.67 3.49
N PHE A 38 0.21 -5.28 3.54
CA PHE A 38 0.81 -5.76 4.77
C PHE A 38 2.26 -5.32 4.89
N HIS A 39 2.75 -5.29 6.13
CA HIS A 39 4.15 -5.01 6.41
C HIS A 39 4.96 -6.30 6.39
N TRP A 40 6.13 -6.27 5.78
CA TRP A 40 7.03 -7.42 5.74
C TRP A 40 8.43 -7.00 6.17
N TYR A 41 9.15 -7.93 6.80
CA TYR A 41 10.53 -7.75 7.25
C TYR A 41 11.44 -8.43 6.24
N PRO A 42 12.22 -7.67 5.45
CA PRO A 42 13.26 -8.26 4.62
C PRO A 42 14.39 -8.74 5.52
N ASP A 43 14.80 -10.01 5.39
CA ASP A 43 15.85 -10.61 6.23
C ASP A 43 17.21 -9.87 6.14
N GLU A 44 17.38 -8.98 5.15
CA GLU A 44 18.60 -8.23 4.85
C GLU A 44 18.51 -6.71 5.15
N SER A 45 17.37 -6.22 5.66
CA SER A 45 17.14 -4.78 5.86
C SER A 45 16.51 -4.49 7.23
N ASP A 46 17.09 -3.54 7.97
CA ASP A 46 16.47 -2.99 9.19
C ASP A 46 15.18 -2.18 8.91
N TRP A 47 14.81 -2.02 7.64
CA TRP A 47 13.61 -1.28 7.21
C TRP A 47 12.39 -2.18 7.03
N ILE A 48 11.23 -1.71 7.48
CA ILE A 48 9.94 -2.34 7.23
C ILE A 48 9.46 -1.98 5.82
N GLY A 49 9.19 -2.99 5.00
CA GLY A 49 8.59 -2.81 3.67
C GLY A 49 7.07 -2.94 3.70
N LEU A 50 6.40 -2.31 2.75
CA LEU A 50 4.97 -2.53 2.47
C LEU A 50 4.82 -3.26 1.14
N THR A 51 3.91 -4.23 1.10
CA THR A 51 3.51 -4.94 -0.13
C THR A 51 2.02 -5.27 -0.10
N PHE A 52 1.47 -5.70 -1.23
CA PHE A 52 0.04 -6.06 -1.34
C PHE A 52 -0.26 -7.35 -0.60
N ALA A 53 -1.41 -7.42 0.06
CA ALA A 53 -1.88 -8.61 0.76
C ALA A 53 -2.95 -9.36 -0.03
N ASP A 54 -3.07 -10.67 0.23
CA ASP A 54 -4.03 -11.55 -0.41
C ASP A 54 -5.32 -11.72 0.41
N ASP A 55 -5.29 -11.36 1.70
CA ASP A 55 -6.37 -11.55 2.65
C ASP A 55 -7.04 -10.22 3.05
N ASP A 56 -8.36 -10.27 3.24
CA ASP A 56 -9.13 -9.13 3.77
C ASP A 56 -8.92 -9.02 5.28
N GLU A 57 -8.56 -7.81 5.73
CA GLU A 57 -8.43 -7.46 7.15
C GLU A 57 -9.22 -6.19 7.49
N GLU A 58 -8.74 -5.42 8.47
CA GLU A 58 -9.41 -4.24 8.99
C GLU A 58 -9.07 -2.97 8.21
N TYR A 59 -10.07 -2.09 8.11
CA TYR A 59 -9.86 -0.72 7.64
C TYR A 59 -9.37 0.17 8.78
N GLN A 60 -8.52 1.13 8.46
CA GLN A 60 -8.15 2.20 9.38
C GLN A 60 -9.05 3.42 9.17
N ASP A 61 -9.27 4.20 10.24
CA ASP A 61 -10.00 5.46 10.16
C ASP A 61 -9.27 6.45 9.24
N LEU A 62 -9.95 6.90 8.21
CA LEU A 62 -9.39 7.81 7.21
C LEU A 62 -9.57 9.27 7.61
N ILE A 63 -8.47 10.01 7.61
CA ILE A 63 -8.45 11.48 7.64
C ILE A 63 -7.59 12.02 6.50
N MET A 64 -8.17 12.87 5.66
CA MET A 64 -7.47 13.49 4.54
C MET A 64 -6.62 14.68 5.02
N TRP A 65 -5.55 15.01 4.29
CA TRP A 65 -4.67 16.15 4.60
C TRP A 65 -5.43 17.45 4.86
N ASN A 66 -6.41 17.77 3.99
CA ASN A 66 -7.22 18.99 4.10
C ASN A 66 -8.28 18.94 5.21
N GLN A 67 -8.51 17.78 5.83
CA GLN A 67 -9.39 17.62 6.99
C GLN A 67 -8.65 17.78 8.32
N LEU A 68 -7.31 17.76 8.31
CA LEU A 68 -6.49 17.99 9.49
C LEU A 68 -6.57 19.44 9.94
N THR A 69 -6.39 19.66 11.25
CA THR A 69 -6.22 21.02 11.80
C THR A 69 -4.92 21.64 11.29
N ASP A 70 -4.86 22.97 11.25
CA ASP A 70 -3.63 23.69 10.86
C ASP A 70 -2.42 23.32 11.74
N GLN A 71 -2.67 23.07 13.02
CA GLN A 71 -1.64 22.63 13.96
C GLN A 71 -1.10 21.25 13.61
N ALA A 72 -1.97 20.29 13.26
CA ALA A 72 -1.56 18.96 12.85
C ALA A 72 -0.78 18.96 11.54
N ARG A 73 -1.22 19.74 10.54
CA ARG A 73 -0.47 19.91 9.28
C ARG A 73 0.91 20.51 9.53
N THR A 74 0.99 21.59 10.32
CA THR A 74 2.26 22.23 10.68
C THR A 74 3.21 21.26 11.39
N ALA A 75 2.69 20.43 12.30
CA ALA A 75 3.48 19.41 12.97
C ALA A 75 4.03 18.37 11.99
N LEU A 76 3.18 17.82 11.09
CA LEU A 76 3.61 16.85 10.07
C LEU A 76 4.56 17.43 9.02
N GLU A 77 4.55 18.75 8.84
CA GLU A 77 5.42 19.47 7.90
C GLU A 77 6.83 19.77 8.46
N SER A 78 6.96 19.87 9.79
CA SER A 78 8.16 20.40 10.44
C SER A 78 8.79 19.47 11.48
N ALA A 79 8.05 18.49 12.00
CA ALA A 79 8.57 17.55 12.98
C ALA A 79 9.68 16.68 12.39
N ASP A 80 10.63 16.36 13.26
CA ASP A 80 11.71 15.42 12.95
C ASP A 80 11.26 13.99 13.29
N PHE A 81 11.10 13.17 12.26
CA PHE A 81 10.81 11.73 12.37
C PHE A 81 12.08 10.88 12.21
N GLY A 82 13.25 11.48 12.41
CA GLY A 82 14.55 10.86 12.17
C GLY A 82 14.73 10.54 10.69
N ASP A 83 15.04 9.27 10.42
CA ASP A 83 15.24 8.80 9.05
C ASP A 83 13.92 8.64 8.29
N ALA A 84 12.79 8.53 8.99
CA ALA A 84 11.47 8.49 8.36
C ALA A 84 11.04 9.87 7.84
N LYS A 85 10.25 9.87 6.76
CA LYS A 85 9.68 11.09 6.15
C LYS A 85 8.18 10.93 5.98
N VAL A 86 7.43 12.01 6.20
CA VAL A 86 5.99 12.06 5.93
C VAL A 86 5.78 12.19 4.42
N PRO A 87 5.23 11.19 3.73
CA PRO A 87 5.21 11.17 2.26
C PRO A 87 4.11 12.02 1.64
N PHE A 88 3.12 12.44 2.43
CA PHE A 88 1.93 13.17 1.97
C PHE A 88 1.90 14.64 2.41
N ASN A 89 2.99 15.14 3.00
CA ASN A 89 3.09 16.55 3.39
C ASN A 89 3.50 17.42 2.19
N ASP A 90 3.39 18.75 2.32
CA ASP A 90 3.54 19.66 1.18
C ASP A 90 4.97 19.63 0.60
N LYS A 91 5.99 19.45 1.45
CA LYS A 91 7.39 19.29 1.01
C LYS A 91 7.66 18.04 0.19
N ASN A 92 7.05 16.92 0.53
CA ASN A 92 7.42 15.61 0.00
C ASN A 92 6.43 15.06 -1.03
N PHE A 93 5.21 15.57 -1.09
CA PHE A 93 4.13 14.98 -1.90
C PHE A 93 4.51 14.77 -3.37
N GLU A 94 4.99 15.81 -4.06
CA GLU A 94 5.39 15.71 -5.48
C GLU A 94 6.55 14.74 -5.69
N ALA A 95 7.54 14.74 -4.79
CA ALA A 95 8.67 13.83 -4.86
C ALA A 95 8.24 12.37 -4.62
N ALA A 96 7.32 12.14 -3.69
CA ALA A 96 6.73 10.84 -3.40
C ALA A 96 5.91 10.34 -4.60
N LEU A 97 5.12 11.21 -5.24
CA LEU A 97 4.38 10.86 -6.47
C LEU A 97 5.33 10.46 -7.61
N ALA A 98 6.43 11.21 -7.80
CA ALA A 98 7.43 10.88 -8.81
C ALA A 98 8.10 9.52 -8.55
N GLN A 99 8.39 9.20 -7.29
CA GLN A 99 8.95 7.89 -6.91
C GLN A 99 7.93 6.75 -7.04
N ALA A 100 6.65 7.02 -6.80
CA ALA A 100 5.57 6.05 -6.89
C ALA A 100 5.10 5.81 -8.34
N TRP A 101 5.64 6.53 -9.32
CA TRP A 101 5.22 6.44 -10.71
C TRP A 101 5.52 5.06 -11.32
N PRO A 102 4.51 4.28 -11.76
CA PRO A 102 4.69 2.86 -12.08
C PRO A 102 4.93 2.57 -13.58
N PHE A 103 5.18 3.58 -14.42
CA PHE A 103 5.28 3.48 -15.88
C PHE A 103 6.59 4.08 -16.43
#